data_AF-A0A943L726-F1
#
_entry.id   AF-A0A943L726-F1
#
_cell.length_a   1.000
_cell.length_b   1.000
_cell.length_c   1.000
_cell.angle_alpha   90.00
_cell.angle_beta   90.00
_cell.angle_gamma   90.00
#
_symmetry.space_group_name_H-M   'P 1'
#
loop_
_entity.id
_entity.type
_entity.pdbx_description
1 polymer ?
#
loop_
_entity_poly.entity_id
_entity_poly.type
_entity_poly.pdbx_seq_one_letter_code
_entity_poly.pdbx_strand_id
1 'polypeptide(L)'
;MNQLILVKYASEIFLKGLNRNKFEKKLRENIKKKLKGIEYSLISDQGRYFIKADDIEEATERVRKVFGVAEVCIVTEVERDMQAIKEEALNKVREANPKNFKIETNRANKAFPKNSLETSKEVGAFVVYNMNGLEVKVKNPECLVNIEIRDKAYIYTTKDKIKGVGGLPYGINGSTMLMLSGGIDSPVAGYLMARRGVELHCVYYHSHPYTSERAKDKVKDLAKILSNYTERVNLHIVPFTEIQMAIINGCREDELTIIMRRFMMRVACALADKYNIHSVATGESVGQVASQTMEGLVVSNDCADRPVFRPLIAMDKTDIMDIAREIDTYETSILPYEDCCTIFVPKHPKTKPRLELIRKSEEVLNIDELVNKALEETEVVVFN
;
A
#
# COMPACT_ATOMS: atom_id res chain seq x y z
N MET A 1 -14.50 -22.35 21.32
CA MET A 1 -13.37 -21.46 21.69
C MET A 1 -13.63 -20.10 21.05
N ASN A 2 -13.40 -19.00 21.77
CA ASN A 2 -13.70 -17.66 21.26
C ASN A 2 -12.44 -17.13 20.57
N GLN A 3 -12.24 -17.50 19.29
CA GLN A 3 -11.12 -17.00 18.50
C GLN A 3 -11.36 -15.56 18.06
N LEU A 4 -10.32 -14.74 18.11
CA LEU A 4 -10.36 -13.32 17.75
C LEU A 4 -9.13 -12.96 16.93
N ILE A 5 -9.22 -11.87 16.16
CA ILE A 5 -8.09 -11.28 15.45
C ILE A 5 -7.57 -10.10 16.27
N LEU A 6 -6.40 -10.23 16.88
CA LEU A 6 -5.66 -9.12 17.48
C LEU A 6 -4.98 -8.30 16.39
N VAL A 7 -5.34 -7.02 16.27
CA VAL A 7 -4.73 -6.11 15.30
C VAL A 7 -3.60 -5.32 15.97
N LYS A 8 -2.36 -5.52 15.50
CA LYS A 8 -1.20 -4.74 15.94
C LYS A 8 -0.90 -3.61 14.96
N TYR A 9 -1.00 -2.39 15.47
CA TYR A 9 -0.75 -1.17 14.72
C TYR A 9 0.74 -0.98 14.46
N ALA A 10 1.08 -0.35 13.34
CA ALA A 10 2.45 0.01 13.02
C ALA A 10 3.05 0.93 14.08
N SER A 11 4.31 0.68 14.44
CA SER A 11 5.03 1.44 15.49
C SER A 11 5.03 2.94 15.23
N GLU A 12 5.09 3.35 13.97
CA GLU A 12 5.09 4.76 13.56
C GLU A 12 3.81 5.52 13.97
N ILE A 13 2.68 4.82 14.15
CA ILE A 13 1.43 5.44 14.63
C ILE A 13 1.58 5.93 16.08
N PHE A 14 2.32 5.18 16.91
CA PHE A 14 2.57 5.54 18.31
C PHE A 14 3.53 6.72 18.44
N LEU A 15 4.34 7.00 17.41
CA LEU A 15 5.25 8.14 17.37
C LEU A 15 4.55 9.49 17.08
N LYS A 16 3.25 9.50 16.75
CA LYS A 16 2.52 10.73 16.37
C LYS A 16 2.08 11.60 17.55
N GLY A 17 2.45 11.25 18.79
CA GLY A 17 2.19 12.05 19.99
C GLY A 17 0.72 12.45 20.13
N LEU A 18 0.44 13.76 20.16
CA LEU A 18 -0.92 14.32 20.28
C LEU A 18 -1.85 13.90 19.12
N ASN A 19 -1.31 13.59 17.94
CA ASN A 19 -2.10 13.18 16.78
C ASN A 19 -2.45 11.68 16.76
N ARG A 20 -1.96 10.89 17.72
CA ARG A 20 -2.15 9.43 17.75
C ARG A 20 -3.62 9.02 17.63
N ASN A 21 -4.52 9.69 18.37
CA ASN A 21 -5.95 9.37 18.35
C ASN A 21 -6.57 9.55 16.95
N LYS A 22 -6.12 10.55 16.19
CA LYS A 22 -6.57 10.78 14.80
C LYS A 22 -6.17 9.62 13.90
N PHE A 23 -4.93 9.14 14.03
CA PHE A 23 -4.41 7.99 13.26
C PHE A 23 -5.12 6.69 13.64
N GLU A 24 -5.29 6.40 14.93
CA GLU A 24 -6.01 5.20 15.38
C GLU A 24 -7.47 5.21 14.92
N LYS A 25 -8.15 6.36 15.00
CA LYS A 25 -9.52 6.51 14.50
C LYS A 25 -9.60 6.20 13.00
N LYS A 26 -8.72 6.82 12.21
CA LYS A 26 -8.68 6.58 10.76
C LYS A 26 -8.40 5.11 10.44
N LEU A 27 -7.43 4.48 11.11
CA LEU A 27 -7.13 3.07 10.92
C LEU A 27 -8.36 2.16 11.15
N ARG A 28 -9.09 2.41 12.24
CA ARG A 28 -10.31 1.67 12.54
C ARG A 28 -11.39 1.87 11.47
N GLU A 29 -11.54 3.09 10.94
CA GLU A 29 -12.48 3.35 9.84
C GLU A 29 -12.09 2.56 8.58
N ASN A 30 -10.80 2.56 8.24
CA ASN A 30 -10.28 1.80 7.10
C ASN A 30 -10.53 0.29 7.27
N ILE A 31 -10.27 -0.26 8.47
CA ILE A 31 -10.57 -1.66 8.81
C ILE A 31 -12.06 -1.97 8.65
N LYS A 32 -12.94 -1.12 9.18
CA LYS A 32 -14.40 -1.31 9.06
C LYS A 32 -14.88 -1.37 7.62
N LYS A 33 -14.33 -0.51 6.76
CA LYS A 33 -14.63 -0.49 5.33
C LYS A 33 -14.15 -1.78 4.65
N LYS A 34 -12.96 -2.27 5.00
CA LYS A 34 -12.40 -3.50 4.42
C LYS A 34 -13.17 -4.76 4.82
N LEU A 35 -13.75 -4.77 6.01
CA LEU A 35 -14.60 -5.87 6.50
C LEU A 35 -16.06 -5.79 6.03
N LYS A 36 -16.40 -4.89 5.10
CA LYS A 36 -17.77 -4.81 4.56
C LYS A 36 -18.16 -6.16 3.92
N GLY A 37 -19.33 -6.67 4.31
CA GLY A 37 -19.84 -7.97 3.86
C GLY A 37 -19.45 -9.16 4.73
N ILE A 38 -18.69 -8.95 5.81
CA ILE A 38 -18.39 -9.96 6.84
C ILE A 38 -19.16 -9.55 8.10
N GLU A 39 -19.75 -10.50 8.82
CA GLU A 39 -20.36 -10.21 10.12
C GLU A 39 -19.26 -10.16 11.20
N TYR A 40 -19.09 -8.99 11.83
CA TYR A 40 -18.05 -8.81 12.84
C TYR A 40 -18.44 -7.89 13.99
N SER A 41 -17.73 -8.03 15.11
CA SER A 41 -17.74 -7.08 16.21
C SER A 41 -16.31 -6.65 16.57
N LEU A 42 -16.18 -5.36 16.94
CA LEU A 42 -14.92 -4.79 17.39
C LEU A 42 -14.90 -4.76 18.91
N ILE A 43 -13.85 -5.32 19.49
CA ILE A 43 -13.64 -5.39 20.94
C ILE A 43 -12.39 -4.55 21.26
N SER A 44 -12.48 -3.73 22.30
CA SER A 44 -11.36 -2.94 22.80
C SER A 44 -11.07 -3.34 24.24
N ASP A 45 -9.87 -3.85 24.52
CA ASP A 45 -9.45 -4.30 25.85
C ASP A 45 -8.09 -3.66 26.19
N GLN A 46 -8.11 -2.74 27.15
CA GLN A 46 -6.93 -2.01 27.67
C GLN A 46 -5.96 -1.51 26.59
N GLY A 47 -6.49 -0.89 25.53
CA GLY A 47 -5.70 -0.30 24.44
C GLY A 47 -5.28 -1.25 23.33
N ARG A 48 -5.82 -2.48 23.29
CA ARG A 48 -5.75 -3.39 22.13
C ARG A 48 -7.09 -3.49 21.44
N TYR A 49 -7.05 -3.78 20.15
CA TYR A 49 -8.23 -3.98 19.31
C TYR A 49 -8.27 -5.41 18.82
N PHE A 50 -9.42 -6.02 19.03
CA PHE A 50 -9.74 -7.36 18.57
C PHE A 50 -10.93 -7.30 17.64
N ILE A 51 -10.95 -8.20 16.68
CA ILE A 51 -12.08 -8.40 15.77
C ILE A 51 -12.58 -9.81 16.01
N LYS A 52 -13.86 -9.94 16.36
CA LYS A 52 -14.58 -11.21 16.29
C LYS A 52 -15.33 -11.23 14.97
N ALA A 53 -15.07 -12.22 14.12
CA ALA A 53 -15.73 -12.37 12.83
C ALA A 53 -16.33 -13.79 12.73
N ASP A 54 -17.37 -13.94 11.91
CA ASP A 54 -17.91 -15.23 11.50
C ASP A 54 -16.93 -16.02 10.62
N ASP A 55 -16.29 -15.34 9.66
CA ASP A 55 -15.19 -15.85 8.83
C ASP A 55 -13.86 -15.21 9.24
N ILE A 56 -13.14 -15.88 10.14
CA ILE A 56 -11.88 -15.38 10.68
C ILE A 56 -10.75 -15.38 9.63
N GLU A 57 -10.75 -16.32 8.69
CA GLU A 57 -9.69 -16.47 7.69
C GLU A 57 -9.78 -15.33 6.67
N GLU A 58 -10.96 -15.11 6.10
CA GLU A 58 -11.20 -14.01 5.16
C GLU A 58 -11.01 -12.64 5.82
N ALA A 59 -11.53 -12.46 7.05
CA ALA A 59 -11.31 -11.22 7.80
C ALA A 59 -9.82 -10.94 8.04
N THR A 60 -9.04 -11.99 8.34
CA THR A 60 -7.60 -11.88 8.56
C THR A 60 -6.86 -11.45 7.29
N GLU A 61 -7.18 -12.06 6.14
CA GLU A 61 -6.56 -11.73 4.85
C GLU A 61 -6.93 -10.32 4.37
N ARG A 62 -8.15 -9.85 4.67
CA ARG A 62 -8.55 -8.46 4.40
C ARG A 62 -7.84 -7.46 5.30
N VAL A 63 -7.79 -7.72 6.61
CA VAL A 63 -7.26 -6.77 7.60
C VAL A 63 -5.74 -6.61 7.48
N ARG A 64 -5.00 -7.68 7.15
CA ARG A 64 -3.54 -7.58 6.96
C ARG A 64 -3.15 -6.66 5.78
N LYS A 65 -4.05 -6.45 4.81
CA LYS A 65 -3.86 -5.55 3.66
C LYS A 65 -4.20 -4.08 3.96
N VAL A 66 -4.68 -3.77 5.15
CA VAL A 66 -4.99 -2.39 5.56
C VAL A 66 -3.73 -1.65 5.99
N PHE A 67 -3.38 -0.57 5.29
CA PHE A 67 -2.25 0.28 5.69
C PHE A 67 -2.43 0.84 7.11
N GLY A 68 -1.37 0.76 7.91
CA GLY A 68 -1.37 1.00 9.35
C GLY A 68 -1.37 -0.28 10.20
N VAL A 69 -1.72 -1.44 9.63
CA VAL A 69 -1.66 -2.76 10.31
C VAL A 69 -0.30 -3.40 10.07
N ALA A 70 0.49 -3.58 11.14
CA ALA A 70 1.81 -4.21 11.04
C ALA A 70 1.74 -5.75 11.15
N GLU A 71 0.84 -6.25 11.99
CA GLU A 71 0.67 -7.69 12.21
C GLU A 71 -0.78 -7.94 12.65
N VAL A 72 -1.35 -9.04 12.19
CA VAL A 72 -2.59 -9.60 12.73
C VAL A 72 -2.24 -10.91 13.43
N CYS A 73 -2.81 -11.16 14.61
CA CYS A 73 -2.62 -12.41 15.32
C CYS A 73 -3.97 -13.08 15.56
N ILE A 74 -4.10 -14.34 15.19
CA ILE A 74 -5.26 -15.14 15.60
C ILE A 74 -5.03 -15.55 17.06
N VAL A 75 -5.92 -15.14 17.95
CA VAL A 75 -5.79 -15.37 19.40
C VAL A 75 -6.97 -16.16 19.93
N THR A 76 -6.72 -17.02 20.90
CA THR A 76 -7.79 -17.62 21.70
C THR A 76 -8.04 -16.74 22.93
N GLU A 77 -9.26 -16.24 23.08
CA GLU A 77 -9.71 -15.59 24.31
C GLU A 77 -10.14 -16.63 25.35
N VAL A 78 -9.63 -16.49 26.57
CA VAL A 78 -10.02 -17.28 27.74
C VAL A 78 -10.26 -16.37 28.94
N GLU A 79 -10.90 -16.94 29.98
CA GLU A 79 -11.05 -16.24 31.25
C GLU A 79 -9.69 -15.86 31.84
N ARG A 80 -9.66 -14.75 32.58
CA ARG A 80 -8.45 -14.24 33.24
C ARG A 80 -8.12 -15.05 34.51
N ASP A 81 -7.99 -16.35 34.32
CA ASP A 81 -7.71 -17.36 35.34
C ASP A 81 -6.45 -18.16 34.96
N MET A 82 -5.66 -18.54 35.96
CA MET A 82 -4.39 -19.22 35.73
C MET A 82 -4.59 -20.62 35.13
N GLN A 83 -5.64 -21.35 35.52
CA GLN A 83 -5.91 -22.68 35.01
C GLN A 83 -6.33 -22.61 33.53
N ALA A 84 -7.25 -21.71 33.19
CA ALA A 84 -7.66 -21.48 31.81
C ALA A 84 -6.48 -21.10 30.90
N ILE A 85 -5.57 -20.23 31.37
CA ILE A 85 -4.36 -19.84 30.65
C ILE A 85 -3.42 -21.04 30.43
N LYS A 86 -3.22 -21.88 31.46
CA LYS A 86 -2.36 -23.07 31.38
C LYS A 86 -2.86 -24.08 30.37
N GLU A 87 -4.15 -24.39 30.41
CA GLU A 87 -4.80 -25.34 29.52
C GLU A 87 -4.71 -24.87 28.06
N GLU A 88 -5.00 -23.60 27.81
CA GLU A 88 -4.93 -23.07 26.44
C GLU A 88 -3.49 -22.97 25.92
N ALA A 89 -2.54 -22.58 26.76
CA ALA A 89 -1.12 -22.58 26.38
C ALA A 89 -0.64 -23.99 26.00
N LEU A 90 -1.07 -25.02 26.74
CA LEU A 90 -0.78 -26.42 26.43
C LEU A 90 -1.42 -26.85 25.10
N ASN A 91 -2.68 -26.48 24.86
CA ASN A 91 -3.36 -26.75 23.58
C ASN A 91 -2.60 -26.13 22.40
N LYS A 92 -2.23 -24.86 22.50
CA LYS A 92 -1.45 -24.16 21.46
C LYS A 92 -0.09 -24.79 21.20
N VAL A 93 0.58 -25.30 22.24
CA VAL A 93 1.85 -26.01 22.07
C VAL A 93 1.64 -27.38 21.41
N ARG A 94 0.57 -28.10 21.75
CA ARG A 94 0.20 -29.37 21.10
C ARG A 94 -0.10 -29.17 19.61
N GLU A 95 -0.90 -28.17 19.26
CA GLU A 95 -1.20 -27.80 17.88
C GLU A 95 0.06 -27.43 17.10
N ALA A 96 0.98 -26.68 17.72
CA ALA A 96 2.22 -26.29 17.08
C ALA A 96 3.23 -27.44 16.95
N ASN A 97 3.18 -28.43 17.83
CA ASN A 97 4.09 -29.58 17.97
C ASN A 97 5.60 -29.23 17.81
N PRO A 98 6.15 -28.27 18.57
CA PRO A 98 7.52 -27.82 18.44
C PRO A 98 8.50 -28.71 19.21
N LYS A 99 9.79 -28.67 18.86
CA LYS A 99 10.86 -29.30 19.67
C LYS A 99 11.18 -28.50 20.92
N ASN A 100 11.05 -27.18 20.84
CA ASN A 100 11.32 -26.28 21.96
C ASN A 100 10.41 -25.05 21.95
N PHE A 101 10.20 -24.47 23.13
CA PHE A 101 9.28 -23.34 23.28
C PHE A 101 9.74 -22.32 24.33
N LYS A 102 9.07 -21.16 24.34
CA LYS A 102 9.14 -20.14 25.38
C LYS A 102 7.74 -19.61 25.67
N ILE A 103 7.42 -19.38 26.94
CA ILE A 103 6.25 -18.59 27.33
C ILE A 103 6.66 -17.13 27.56
N GLU A 104 5.96 -16.20 26.93
CA GLU A 104 6.14 -14.76 27.12
C GLU A 104 4.83 -14.09 27.51
N THR A 105 4.80 -13.53 28.71
CA THR A 105 3.59 -12.92 29.28
C THR A 105 3.68 -11.40 29.29
N ASN A 106 2.74 -10.73 28.65
CA ASN A 106 2.53 -9.30 28.78
C ASN A 106 1.31 -9.03 29.68
N ARG A 107 1.54 -8.37 30.82
CA ARG A 107 0.51 -8.09 31.84
C ARG A 107 0.17 -6.61 31.85
N ALA A 108 -0.89 -6.26 31.12
CA ALA A 108 -1.48 -4.92 31.15
C ALA A 108 -2.28 -4.72 32.44
N ASN A 109 -3.08 -5.71 32.83
CA ASN A 109 -3.88 -5.67 34.05
C ASN A 109 -3.03 -6.00 35.29
N LYS A 110 -2.74 -4.98 36.10
CA LYS A 110 -1.89 -5.13 37.31
C LYS A 110 -2.61 -5.78 38.49
N ALA A 111 -3.93 -5.95 38.45
CA ALA A 111 -4.70 -6.66 39.46
C ALA A 111 -4.60 -8.19 39.33
N PHE A 112 -4.03 -8.71 38.24
CA PHE A 112 -3.75 -10.14 38.14
C PHE A 112 -2.70 -10.56 39.19
N PRO A 113 -2.93 -11.62 39.99
CA PRO A 113 -2.15 -11.92 41.19
C PRO A 113 -0.65 -12.13 40.95
N LYS A 114 -0.29 -12.71 39.80
CA LYS A 114 1.11 -13.02 39.46
C LYS A 114 1.68 -11.99 38.51
N ASN A 115 2.98 -11.72 38.62
CA ASN A 115 3.68 -10.91 37.63
C ASN A 115 3.95 -11.70 36.34
N SER A 116 4.42 -11.01 35.29
CA SER A 116 4.69 -11.62 33.98
C SER A 116 5.68 -12.78 34.05
N LEU A 117 6.76 -12.63 34.83
CA LEU A 117 7.82 -13.64 34.93
C LEU A 117 7.32 -14.88 35.68
N GLU A 118 6.61 -14.68 36.79
CA GLU A 118 5.97 -15.76 37.55
C GLU A 118 4.97 -16.54 36.70
N THR A 119 4.13 -15.81 35.96
CA THR A 119 3.14 -16.43 35.07
C THR A 119 3.81 -17.24 33.98
N SER A 120 4.81 -16.68 33.30
CA SER A 120 5.57 -17.41 32.28
C SER A 120 6.25 -18.66 32.83
N LYS A 121 6.83 -18.61 34.04
CA LYS A 121 7.46 -19.77 34.68
C LYS A 121 6.45 -20.86 35.00
N GLU A 122 5.31 -20.50 35.57
CA GLU A 122 4.30 -21.45 36.01
C GLU A 122 3.58 -22.12 34.83
N VAL A 123 3.21 -21.33 33.82
CA VAL A 123 2.63 -21.87 32.58
C VAL A 123 3.65 -22.75 31.85
N GLY A 124 4.92 -22.32 31.78
CA GLY A 124 5.99 -23.12 31.19
C GLY A 124 6.19 -24.46 31.89
N ALA A 125 6.22 -24.47 33.22
CA ALA A 125 6.33 -25.69 34.01
C ALA A 125 5.14 -26.65 33.77
N PHE A 126 3.93 -26.11 33.70
CA PHE A 126 2.74 -26.89 33.39
C PHE A 126 2.81 -27.51 31.99
N VAL A 127 3.24 -26.75 30.98
CA VAL A 127 3.39 -27.26 29.61
C VAL A 127 4.44 -28.38 29.55
N VAL A 128 5.61 -28.19 30.17
CA VAL A 128 6.68 -29.22 30.22
C VAL A 128 6.19 -30.48 30.92
N TYR A 129 5.46 -30.35 32.03
CA TYR A 129 4.93 -31.50 32.77
C TYR A 129 3.96 -32.35 31.93
N ASN A 130 3.26 -31.73 30.97
CA ASN A 130 2.23 -32.39 30.15
C ASN A 130 2.68 -32.72 28.72
N MET A 131 3.95 -32.48 28.37
CA MET A 131 4.50 -32.69 27.03
C MET A 131 5.82 -33.46 27.09
N ASN A 132 5.84 -34.68 26.56
CA ASN A 132 7.06 -35.48 26.52
C ASN A 132 8.04 -34.95 25.47
N GLY A 133 9.31 -34.81 25.83
CA GLY A 133 10.39 -34.43 24.90
C GLY A 133 10.42 -32.95 24.49
N LEU A 134 9.65 -32.09 25.16
CA LEU A 134 9.60 -30.66 24.90
C LEU A 134 10.58 -29.89 25.79
N GLU A 135 11.47 -29.10 25.18
CA GLU A 135 12.46 -28.31 25.90
C GLU A 135 12.11 -26.82 25.98
N VAL A 136 12.47 -26.18 27.10
CA VAL A 136 12.36 -24.71 27.22
C VAL A 136 13.59 -24.06 26.61
N LYS A 137 13.40 -23.18 25.62
CA LYS A 137 14.48 -22.44 24.97
C LYS A 137 14.20 -20.94 24.97
N VAL A 138 14.98 -20.18 25.71
CA VAL A 138 14.74 -18.73 25.90
C VAL A 138 15.13 -17.91 24.66
N LYS A 139 16.17 -18.33 23.93
CA LYS A 139 16.67 -17.63 22.73
C LYS A 139 16.26 -18.39 21.48
N ASN A 140 15.62 -17.72 20.53
CA ASN A 140 15.16 -18.30 19.26
C ASN A 140 14.41 -19.64 19.46
N PRO A 141 13.30 -19.63 20.22
CA PRO A 141 12.44 -20.79 20.34
C PRO A 141 11.76 -21.10 19.01
N GLU A 142 11.49 -22.37 18.75
CA GLU A 142 10.66 -22.79 17.62
C GLU A 142 9.21 -22.32 17.78
N CYS A 143 8.67 -22.41 19.00
CA CYS A 143 7.36 -21.85 19.34
C CYS A 143 7.47 -20.82 20.48
N LEU A 144 7.09 -19.57 20.20
CA LEU A 144 6.90 -18.57 21.24
C LEU A 144 5.41 -18.44 21.55
N VAL A 145 4.99 -18.92 22.71
CA VAL A 145 3.62 -18.74 23.21
C VAL A 145 3.53 -17.39 23.90
N ASN A 146 2.69 -16.53 23.37
CA ASN A 146 2.42 -15.19 23.88
C ASN A 146 1.13 -15.23 24.70
N ILE A 147 1.16 -14.64 25.89
CA ILE A 147 0.01 -14.51 26.78
C ILE A 147 -0.17 -13.01 27.06
N GLU A 148 -1.28 -12.43 26.57
CA GLU A 148 -1.67 -11.06 26.94
C GLU A 148 -2.74 -11.11 28.04
N ILE A 149 -2.40 -10.65 29.25
CA ILE A 149 -3.31 -10.60 30.40
C ILE A 149 -3.84 -9.18 30.55
N ARG A 150 -5.15 -9.01 30.31
CA ARG A 150 -5.86 -7.73 30.27
C ARG A 150 -7.15 -7.85 31.08
N ASP A 151 -8.33 -7.49 30.55
CA ASP A 151 -9.59 -7.84 31.21
C ASP A 151 -9.90 -9.33 31.05
N LYS A 152 -9.64 -9.88 29.85
CA LYS A 152 -9.51 -11.32 29.56
C LYS A 152 -8.04 -11.73 29.37
N ALA A 153 -7.80 -13.00 29.07
CA ALA A 153 -6.48 -13.47 28.65
C ALA A 153 -6.52 -13.93 27.19
N TYR A 154 -5.50 -13.54 26.41
CA TYR A 154 -5.40 -13.87 24.98
C TYR A 154 -4.10 -14.64 24.73
N ILE A 155 -4.23 -15.84 24.16
CA ILE A 155 -3.12 -16.76 23.95
C ILE A 155 -2.94 -17.02 22.45
N TYR A 156 -1.71 -16.94 21.99
CA TYR A 156 -1.33 -17.20 20.59
C TYR A 156 0.15 -17.53 20.47
N THR A 157 0.55 -18.12 19.36
CA THR A 157 1.92 -18.56 19.08
C THR A 157 2.56 -17.75 17.96
N THR A 158 3.79 -18.11 17.59
CA THR A 158 4.45 -17.61 16.39
C THR A 158 3.75 -18.01 15.09
N LYS A 159 3.07 -19.16 15.05
CA LYS A 159 2.33 -19.62 13.86
C LYS A 159 1.05 -18.82 13.61
N ASP A 160 0.47 -18.27 14.67
CA ASP A 160 -0.76 -17.48 14.58
C ASP A 160 -0.51 -16.02 14.14
N LYS A 161 0.75 -15.63 13.92
CA LYS A 161 1.14 -14.27 13.51
C LYS A 161 1.22 -14.16 11.99
N ILE A 162 0.49 -13.20 11.44
CA ILE A 162 0.48 -12.92 10.01
C ILE A 162 0.91 -11.47 9.79
N LYS A 163 1.91 -11.29 8.93
CA LYS A 163 2.46 -9.97 8.60
C LYS A 163 1.43 -9.14 7.84
N GLY A 164 1.22 -7.91 8.33
CA GLY A 164 0.46 -6.87 7.63
C GLY A 164 1.36 -5.94 6.82
N VAL A 165 0.74 -5.12 5.98
CA VAL A 165 1.44 -4.18 5.06
C VAL A 165 2.16 -3.03 5.78
N GLY A 166 1.83 -2.78 7.05
CA GLY A 166 2.40 -1.70 7.87
C GLY A 166 2.04 -0.32 7.30
N GLY A 167 2.94 0.65 7.47
CA GLY A 167 2.73 2.01 6.97
C GLY A 167 1.77 2.84 7.84
N LEU A 168 1.10 3.81 7.23
CA LEU A 168 0.17 4.72 7.89
C LEU A 168 -1.25 4.54 7.33
N PRO A 169 -2.30 4.86 8.12
CA PRO A 169 -3.68 4.72 7.67
C PRO A 169 -3.94 5.48 6.36
N TYR A 170 -4.41 4.77 5.33
CA TYR A 170 -4.76 5.35 4.02
C TYR A 170 -5.66 6.60 4.15
N GLY A 171 -5.34 7.67 3.43
CA GLY A 171 -6.07 8.95 3.45
C GLY A 171 -5.83 9.83 4.69
N ILE A 172 -4.87 9.52 5.56
CA ILE A 172 -4.52 10.39 6.70
C ILE A 172 -3.66 11.58 6.30
N ASN A 173 -2.90 11.48 5.20
CA ASN A 173 -1.88 12.43 4.76
C ASN A 173 -2.21 13.05 3.38
N GLY A 174 -3.45 13.48 3.19
CA GLY A 174 -3.89 14.13 1.94
C GLY A 174 -4.01 13.14 0.79
N SER A 175 -3.86 13.65 -0.43
CA SER A 175 -4.15 12.93 -1.67
C SER A 175 -3.14 13.27 -2.77
N THR A 176 -2.93 12.33 -3.70
CA THR A 176 -2.03 12.51 -4.85
C THR A 176 -2.69 12.05 -6.14
N MET A 177 -2.38 12.74 -7.24
CA MET A 177 -2.69 12.32 -8.60
C MET A 177 -1.54 11.44 -9.11
N LEU A 178 -1.72 10.12 -9.05
CA LEU A 178 -0.80 9.13 -9.59
C LEU A 178 -0.92 9.07 -11.11
N MET A 179 0.15 9.35 -11.83
CA MET A 179 0.26 9.05 -13.26
C MET A 179 0.41 7.54 -13.44
N LEU A 180 -0.72 6.84 -13.55
CA LEU A 180 -0.80 5.40 -13.68
C LEU A 180 -0.67 5.03 -15.17
N SER A 181 0.27 4.14 -15.45
CA SER A 181 0.55 3.59 -16.79
C SER A 181 0.36 2.08 -16.79
N GLY A 182 0.36 1.49 -17.97
CA GLY A 182 0.28 0.03 -18.13
C GLY A 182 1.59 -0.72 -17.83
N GLY A 183 2.57 -0.07 -17.20
CA GLY A 183 3.89 -0.64 -16.88
C GLY A 183 4.02 -1.02 -15.40
N ILE A 184 5.16 -1.60 -15.05
CA ILE A 184 5.43 -2.16 -13.70
C ILE A 184 5.55 -1.07 -12.64
N ASP A 185 6.14 0.07 -12.99
CA ASP A 185 6.65 1.02 -12.02
C ASP A 185 5.52 1.86 -11.38
N SER A 186 4.58 2.37 -12.16
CA SER A 186 3.57 3.30 -11.65
C SER A 186 2.57 2.68 -10.65
N PRO A 187 2.13 1.41 -10.77
CA PRO A 187 1.36 0.76 -9.71
C PRO A 187 2.15 0.64 -8.39
N VAL A 188 3.44 0.29 -8.46
CA VAL A 188 4.32 0.21 -7.28
C VAL A 188 4.46 1.58 -6.60
N ALA A 189 4.65 2.64 -7.38
CA ALA A 189 4.66 4.00 -6.86
C ALA A 189 3.35 4.37 -6.16
N GLY A 190 2.21 4.00 -6.74
CA GLY A 190 0.89 4.16 -6.12
C GLY A 190 0.79 3.45 -4.78
N TYR A 191 1.15 2.17 -4.73
CA TYR A 191 1.17 1.38 -3.50
C TYR A 191 2.04 2.02 -2.40
N LEU A 192 3.24 2.50 -2.74
CA LEU A 192 4.15 3.14 -1.78
C LEU A 192 3.59 4.47 -1.24
N MET A 193 2.94 5.28 -2.10
CA MET A 193 2.25 6.49 -1.66
C MET A 193 1.08 6.16 -0.72
N ALA A 194 0.26 5.17 -1.09
CA ALA A 194 -0.85 4.71 -0.26
C ALA A 194 -0.37 4.17 1.10
N ARG A 195 0.77 3.48 1.14
CA ARG A 195 1.43 3.01 2.37
C ARG A 195 1.91 4.13 3.28
N ARG A 196 2.14 5.33 2.74
CA ARG A 196 2.39 6.55 3.53
C ARG A 196 1.10 7.26 3.95
N GLY A 197 -0.06 6.64 3.75
CA GLY A 197 -1.35 7.18 4.14
C GLY A 197 -1.88 8.25 3.20
N VAL A 198 -1.39 8.30 1.95
CA VAL A 198 -1.83 9.25 0.92
C VAL A 198 -2.94 8.62 0.08
N GLU A 199 -4.06 9.32 -0.10
CA GLU A 199 -5.15 8.88 -0.95
C GLU A 199 -4.78 8.96 -2.44
N LEU A 200 -5.15 7.94 -3.22
CA LEU A 200 -4.84 7.83 -4.64
C LEU A 200 -6.01 8.27 -5.52
N HIS A 201 -5.72 9.23 -6.39
CA HIS A 201 -6.43 9.45 -7.63
C HIS A 201 -5.47 9.09 -8.76
N CYS A 202 -5.89 8.34 -9.74
CA CYS A 202 -5.05 7.89 -10.85
C CYS A 202 -5.43 8.65 -12.12
N VAL A 203 -4.45 9.06 -12.89
CA VAL A 203 -4.63 9.57 -14.26
C VAL A 203 -3.93 8.63 -15.24
N TYR A 204 -4.66 8.21 -16.26
CA TYR A 204 -4.19 7.40 -17.37
C TYR A 204 -4.39 8.16 -18.69
N TYR A 205 -3.37 8.15 -19.54
CA TYR A 205 -3.38 8.81 -20.84
C TYR A 205 -3.59 7.76 -21.94
N HIS A 206 -4.67 7.91 -22.69
CA HIS A 206 -5.04 6.98 -23.74
C HIS A 206 -5.10 7.68 -25.08
N SER A 207 -4.47 7.10 -26.11
CA SER A 207 -4.37 7.70 -27.45
C SER A 207 -5.13 6.87 -28.48
N HIS A 208 -6.44 6.72 -28.34
CA HIS A 208 -7.28 6.04 -29.34
C HIS A 208 -7.26 6.79 -30.68
N PRO A 209 -7.16 6.13 -31.86
CA PRO A 209 -7.16 4.67 -32.09
C PRO A 209 -5.77 4.02 -32.09
N TYR A 210 -4.70 4.75 -31.75
CA TYR A 210 -3.33 4.23 -31.76
C TYR A 210 -3.08 3.24 -30.62
N THR A 211 -3.62 3.50 -29.42
CA THR A 211 -3.62 2.54 -28.31
C THR A 211 -4.85 1.65 -28.33
N SER A 212 -4.68 0.35 -28.10
CA SER A 212 -5.80 -0.60 -28.05
C SER A 212 -6.68 -0.44 -26.79
N GLU A 213 -7.96 -0.81 -26.89
CA GLU A 213 -8.84 -0.92 -25.70
C GLU A 213 -8.27 -1.87 -24.64
N ARG A 214 -7.52 -2.90 -25.06
CA ARG A 214 -6.85 -3.82 -24.12
C ARG A 214 -5.77 -3.13 -23.27
N ALA A 215 -5.13 -2.08 -23.77
CA ALA A 215 -4.20 -1.28 -22.98
C ALA A 215 -4.95 -0.47 -21.90
N LYS A 216 -6.14 0.06 -22.24
CA LYS A 216 -7.03 0.72 -21.28
C LYS A 216 -7.53 -0.26 -20.21
N ASP A 217 -7.96 -1.46 -20.61
CA ASP A 217 -8.40 -2.50 -19.67
C ASP A 217 -7.26 -2.97 -18.75
N LYS A 218 -6.05 -3.12 -19.28
CA LYS A 218 -4.85 -3.41 -18.46
C LYS A 218 -4.67 -2.41 -17.32
N VAL A 219 -4.84 -1.11 -17.59
CA VAL A 219 -4.70 -0.07 -16.56
C VAL A 219 -5.87 -0.08 -15.58
N LYS A 220 -7.09 -0.38 -16.03
CA LYS A 220 -8.25 -0.61 -15.14
C LYS A 220 -8.00 -1.77 -14.18
N ASP A 221 -7.44 -2.88 -14.67
CA ASP A 221 -7.09 -4.03 -13.85
C ASP A 221 -6.01 -3.68 -12.82
N LEU A 222 -4.99 -2.92 -13.19
CA LEU A 222 -3.98 -2.41 -12.25
C LEU A 222 -4.61 -1.51 -11.16
N ALA A 223 -5.51 -0.61 -11.55
CA ALA A 223 -6.24 0.23 -10.59
C ALA A 223 -7.12 -0.60 -9.63
N LYS A 224 -7.75 -1.67 -10.13
CA LYS A 224 -8.51 -2.63 -9.33
C LYS A 224 -7.62 -3.43 -8.37
N ILE A 225 -6.44 -3.87 -8.79
CA ILE A 225 -5.48 -4.53 -7.90
C ILE A 225 -5.06 -3.58 -6.77
N LEU A 226 -4.81 -2.30 -7.07
CA LEU A 226 -4.51 -1.29 -6.04
C LEU A 226 -5.70 -1.02 -5.10
N SER A 227 -6.96 -1.17 -5.55
CA SER A 227 -8.13 -1.06 -4.68
C SER A 227 -8.20 -2.18 -3.63
N ASN A 228 -7.47 -3.30 -3.82
CA ASN A 228 -7.33 -4.32 -2.79
C ASN A 228 -6.56 -3.83 -1.55
N TYR A 229 -5.72 -2.80 -1.67
CA TYR A 229 -4.96 -2.21 -0.55
C TYR A 229 -5.53 -0.88 -0.06
N THR A 230 -6.29 -0.22 -0.92
CA THR A 230 -6.91 1.08 -0.63
C THR A 230 -8.41 0.89 -0.37
N GLU A 231 -9.11 1.98 -0.07
CA GLU A 231 -10.57 1.97 0.08
C GLU A 231 -11.30 2.27 -1.22
N ARG A 232 -10.68 3.12 -2.05
CA ARG A 232 -11.24 3.63 -3.30
C ARG A 232 -10.10 4.12 -4.16
N VAL A 233 -10.18 3.83 -5.45
CA VAL A 233 -9.30 4.37 -6.50
C VAL A 233 -10.17 5.01 -7.57
N ASN A 234 -9.97 6.31 -7.82
CA ASN A 234 -10.59 7.01 -8.95
C ASN A 234 -9.59 7.00 -10.11
N LEU A 235 -9.98 6.47 -11.27
CA LEU A 235 -9.17 6.43 -12.48
C LEU A 235 -9.74 7.42 -13.50
N HIS A 236 -9.01 8.51 -13.74
CA HIS A 236 -9.26 9.51 -14.76
C HIS A 236 -8.59 9.07 -16.06
N ILE A 237 -9.39 8.74 -17.07
CA ILE A 237 -8.91 8.31 -18.39
C ILE A 237 -9.01 9.50 -19.33
N VAL A 238 -7.84 10.03 -19.69
CA VAL A 238 -7.70 11.26 -20.48
C VAL A 238 -7.40 10.89 -21.94
N PRO A 239 -8.19 11.40 -22.91
CA PRO A 239 -7.82 11.30 -24.32
C PRO A 239 -6.59 12.16 -24.61
N PHE A 240 -5.55 11.55 -25.17
CA PHE A 240 -4.25 12.20 -25.39
C PHE A 240 -3.85 12.27 -26.86
N THR A 241 -4.68 11.74 -27.77
CA THR A 241 -4.39 11.66 -29.21
C THR A 241 -4.12 13.02 -29.84
N GLU A 242 -4.96 14.03 -29.57
CA GLU A 242 -4.80 15.34 -30.21
C GLU A 242 -3.54 16.07 -29.74
N ILE A 243 -3.25 16.02 -28.43
CA ILE A 243 -2.00 16.51 -27.86
C ILE A 243 -0.81 15.81 -28.54
N GLN A 244 -0.87 14.49 -28.64
CA GLN A 244 0.20 13.69 -29.22
C GLN A 244 0.44 14.05 -30.70
N MET A 245 -0.62 14.19 -31.50
CA MET A 245 -0.51 14.57 -32.91
C MET A 245 0.00 16.00 -33.09
N ALA A 246 -0.42 16.94 -32.24
CA ALA A 246 0.09 18.31 -32.26
C ALA A 246 1.61 18.34 -31.99
N ILE A 247 2.08 17.57 -31.00
CA ILE A 247 3.50 17.44 -30.68
C ILE A 247 4.28 16.82 -31.84
N ILE A 248 3.77 15.73 -32.45
CA ILE A 248 4.42 15.05 -33.59
C ILE A 248 4.55 15.98 -34.81
N ASN A 249 3.53 16.78 -35.09
CA ASN A 249 3.51 17.66 -36.26
C ASN A 249 4.27 18.97 -36.05
N GLY A 250 4.33 19.48 -34.82
CA GLY A 250 4.87 20.79 -34.51
C GLY A 250 6.29 20.79 -33.95
N CYS A 251 6.71 19.72 -33.28
CA CYS A 251 7.97 19.69 -32.52
C CYS A 251 9.03 18.81 -33.16
N ARG A 252 10.27 18.98 -32.72
CA ARG A 252 11.40 18.15 -33.18
C ARG A 252 11.26 16.71 -32.69
N GLU A 253 11.61 15.76 -33.56
CA GLU A 253 11.52 14.33 -33.28
C GLU A 253 12.28 13.91 -32.00
N ASP A 254 13.46 14.48 -31.76
CA ASP A 254 14.27 14.16 -30.58
C ASP A 254 13.66 14.68 -29.25
N GLU A 255 12.70 15.60 -29.32
CA GLU A 255 12.08 16.26 -28.17
C GLU A 255 10.67 15.73 -27.84
N LEU A 256 10.10 14.88 -28.70
CA LEU A 256 8.71 14.41 -28.57
C LEU A 256 8.43 13.79 -27.19
N THR A 257 9.30 12.90 -26.70
CA THR A 257 9.10 12.21 -25.41
C THR A 257 9.07 13.18 -24.22
N ILE A 258 9.96 14.18 -24.20
CA ILE A 258 10.04 15.11 -23.07
C ILE A 258 8.88 16.11 -23.09
N ILE A 259 8.45 16.54 -24.28
CA ILE A 259 7.29 17.43 -24.44
C ILE A 259 5.99 16.68 -24.09
N MET A 260 5.81 15.43 -24.55
CA MET A 260 4.68 14.59 -24.16
C MET A 260 4.58 14.46 -22.63
N ARG A 261 5.70 14.22 -21.93
CA ARG A 261 5.72 14.16 -20.46
C ARG A 261 5.30 15.47 -19.80
N ARG A 262 5.70 16.61 -20.35
CA ARG A 262 5.28 17.93 -19.84
C ARG A 262 3.78 18.12 -19.99
N PHE A 263 3.18 17.74 -21.13
CA PHE A 263 1.71 17.76 -21.28
C PHE A 263 1.00 16.82 -20.31
N MET A 264 1.49 15.59 -20.13
CA MET A 264 0.93 14.68 -19.13
C MET A 264 1.02 15.29 -17.73
N MET A 265 2.14 15.91 -17.36
CA MET A 265 2.27 16.58 -16.06
C MET A 265 1.29 17.75 -15.90
N ARG A 266 1.11 18.59 -16.93
CA ARG A 266 0.14 19.69 -16.93
C ARG A 266 -1.29 19.19 -16.73
N VAL A 267 -1.69 18.16 -17.48
CA VAL A 267 -3.02 17.55 -17.33
C VAL A 267 -3.19 16.95 -15.94
N ALA A 268 -2.18 16.25 -15.40
CA ALA A 268 -2.22 15.72 -14.04
C ALA A 268 -2.40 16.84 -13.00
N CYS A 269 -1.68 17.96 -13.16
CA CYS A 269 -1.81 19.12 -12.27
C CYS A 269 -3.19 19.78 -12.39
N ALA A 270 -3.71 19.96 -13.61
CA ALA A 270 -5.02 20.55 -13.83
C ALA A 270 -6.16 19.68 -13.28
N LEU A 271 -6.10 18.36 -13.46
CA LEU A 271 -7.01 17.43 -12.79
C LEU A 271 -6.85 17.51 -11.27
N ALA A 272 -5.61 17.55 -10.78
CA ALA A 272 -5.37 17.66 -9.36
C ALA A 272 -5.96 18.96 -8.78
N ASP A 273 -5.93 20.08 -9.50
CA ASP A 273 -6.60 21.32 -9.10
C ASP A 273 -8.13 21.15 -9.05
N LYS A 274 -8.72 20.63 -10.13
CA LYS A 274 -10.16 20.38 -10.26
C LYS A 274 -10.73 19.51 -9.12
N TYR A 275 -9.95 18.56 -8.62
CA TYR A 275 -10.37 17.63 -7.57
C TYR A 275 -9.78 17.94 -6.18
N ASN A 276 -9.13 19.10 -5.99
CA ASN A 276 -8.49 19.52 -4.72
C ASN A 276 -7.46 18.49 -4.20
N ILE A 277 -6.59 18.02 -5.09
CA ILE A 277 -5.55 17.03 -4.83
C ILE A 277 -4.20 17.71 -4.63
N HIS A 278 -3.49 17.31 -3.59
CA HIS A 278 -2.37 18.06 -3.01
C HIS A 278 -1.05 17.89 -3.78
N SER A 279 -0.86 16.77 -4.50
CA SER A 279 0.38 16.45 -5.20
C SER A 279 0.15 15.61 -6.46
N VAL A 280 1.20 15.44 -7.24
CA VAL A 280 1.29 14.44 -8.31
C VAL A 280 2.28 13.35 -7.89
N ALA A 281 2.06 12.10 -8.28
CA ALA A 281 2.99 11.00 -8.06
C ALA A 281 3.30 10.27 -9.37
N THR A 282 4.53 9.82 -9.55
CA THR A 282 4.98 9.11 -10.75
C THR A 282 5.81 7.87 -10.39
N GLY A 283 5.84 6.90 -11.30
CA GLY A 283 6.74 5.74 -11.23
C GLY A 283 8.14 6.01 -11.80
N GLU A 284 8.63 7.26 -11.78
CA GLU A 284 9.94 7.58 -12.35
C GLU A 284 11.09 7.11 -11.43
N SER A 285 12.13 6.51 -12.03
CA SER A 285 13.40 6.15 -11.37
C SER A 285 14.59 6.75 -12.14
N VAL A 286 15.59 7.29 -11.44
CA VAL A 286 16.71 7.98 -12.11
C VAL A 286 17.53 6.99 -12.95
N GLY A 287 17.78 7.35 -14.20
CA GLY A 287 18.71 6.62 -15.07
C GLY A 287 18.13 5.36 -15.73
N GLN A 288 16.83 5.09 -15.55
CA GLN A 288 16.19 3.91 -16.14
C GLN A 288 15.87 4.09 -17.64
N VAL A 289 15.42 5.28 -18.05
CA VAL A 289 15.11 5.61 -19.46
C VAL A 289 15.59 7.01 -19.82
N ALA A 290 15.71 7.31 -21.12
CA ALA A 290 16.22 8.59 -21.63
C ALA A 290 15.50 9.83 -21.08
N SER A 291 14.21 9.73 -20.79
CA SER A 291 13.41 10.82 -20.23
C SER A 291 13.52 10.98 -18.71
N GLN A 292 14.20 10.07 -18.03
CA GLN A 292 14.38 10.05 -16.56
C GLN A 292 15.83 10.33 -16.16
N THR A 293 16.55 11.12 -16.96
CA THR A 293 17.79 11.77 -16.54
C THR A 293 17.49 12.93 -15.61
N MET A 294 18.49 13.43 -14.86
CA MET A 294 18.31 14.60 -14.00
C MET A 294 17.80 15.80 -14.79
N GLU A 295 18.35 16.02 -15.99
CA GLU A 295 17.91 17.06 -16.91
C GLU A 295 16.46 16.85 -17.38
N GLY A 296 16.08 15.60 -17.70
CA GLY A 296 14.70 15.25 -18.04
C GLY A 296 13.73 15.52 -16.90
N LEU A 297 14.10 15.19 -15.66
CA LEU A 297 13.29 15.46 -14.47
C LEU A 297 13.13 16.95 -14.20
N VAL A 298 14.18 17.75 -14.38
CA VAL A 298 14.08 19.23 -14.29
C VAL A 298 13.05 19.74 -15.30
N VAL A 299 13.12 19.26 -16.53
CA VAL A 299 12.23 19.69 -17.61
C VAL A 299 10.79 19.24 -17.40
N SER A 300 10.54 18.03 -16.91
CA SER A 300 9.17 17.58 -16.62
C SER A 300 8.58 18.29 -15.39
N ASN A 301 9.38 18.54 -14.36
CA ASN A 301 8.93 19.16 -13.11
C ASN A 301 8.65 20.67 -13.25
N ASP A 302 9.26 21.33 -14.24
CA ASP A 302 9.06 22.77 -14.51
C ASP A 302 7.60 23.16 -14.78
N CYS A 303 6.79 22.24 -15.31
CA CYS A 303 5.38 22.49 -15.60
C CYS A 303 4.42 22.02 -14.49
N ALA A 304 4.96 21.59 -13.34
CA ALA A 304 4.17 21.24 -12.17
C ALA A 304 4.06 22.43 -11.20
N ASP A 305 2.85 22.71 -10.75
CA ASP A 305 2.52 23.77 -9.76
C ASP A 305 2.48 23.26 -8.30
N ARG A 306 2.70 21.95 -8.11
CA ARG A 306 2.60 21.24 -6.84
C ARG A 306 3.70 20.19 -6.71
N PRO A 307 3.94 19.62 -5.50
CA PRO A 307 4.96 18.59 -5.32
C PRO A 307 4.73 17.37 -6.25
N VAL A 308 5.80 16.92 -6.90
CA VAL A 308 5.83 15.69 -7.69
C VAL A 308 6.63 14.63 -6.94
N PHE A 309 5.93 13.66 -6.34
CA PHE A 309 6.54 12.56 -5.62
C PHE A 309 6.99 11.46 -6.58
N ARG A 310 8.21 10.96 -6.36
CA ARG A 310 8.83 9.87 -7.13
C ARG A 310 9.28 8.78 -6.17
N PRO A 311 8.35 7.90 -5.69
CA PRO A 311 8.67 6.91 -4.66
C PRO A 311 9.79 5.94 -5.05
N LEU A 312 10.02 5.77 -6.35
CA LEU A 312 10.97 4.80 -6.91
C LEU A 312 12.31 5.45 -7.31
N ILE A 313 12.52 6.74 -7.03
CA ILE A 313 13.60 7.56 -7.59
C ILE A 313 15.01 6.96 -7.41
N ALA A 314 15.20 6.20 -6.33
CA ALA A 314 16.47 5.58 -5.95
C ALA A 314 16.40 4.05 -5.87
N MET A 315 15.33 3.44 -6.39
CA MET A 315 15.17 1.99 -6.42
C MET A 315 15.70 1.43 -7.74
N ASP A 316 16.33 0.26 -7.68
CA ASP A 316 16.66 -0.47 -8.90
C ASP A 316 15.44 -1.23 -9.43
N LYS A 317 15.57 -1.75 -10.65
CA LYS A 317 14.46 -2.45 -11.32
C LYS A 317 14.07 -3.75 -10.61
N THR A 318 15.01 -4.43 -9.95
CA THR A 318 14.77 -5.68 -9.24
C THR A 318 13.89 -5.42 -8.02
N ASP A 319 14.24 -4.40 -7.23
CA ASP A 319 13.46 -3.99 -6.07
C ASP A 319 12.01 -3.64 -6.47
N ILE A 320 11.84 -2.90 -7.57
CA ILE A 320 10.52 -2.52 -8.09
C ILE A 320 9.73 -3.77 -8.51
N MET A 321 10.35 -4.70 -9.23
CA MET A 321 9.70 -5.95 -9.66
C MET A 321 9.30 -6.84 -8.48
N ASP A 322 10.11 -6.90 -7.43
CA ASP A 322 9.80 -7.71 -6.24
C ASP A 322 8.59 -7.16 -5.50
N ILE A 323 8.48 -5.83 -5.36
CA ILE A 323 7.26 -5.22 -4.81
C ILE A 323 6.08 -5.47 -5.76
N ALA A 324 6.25 -5.32 -7.07
CA ALA A 324 5.17 -5.54 -8.03
C ALA A 324 4.59 -6.96 -7.94
N ARG A 325 5.43 -7.97 -7.66
CA ARG A 325 5.00 -9.34 -7.38
C ARG A 325 4.33 -9.48 -6.02
N GLU A 326 4.86 -8.85 -4.97
CA GLU A 326 4.24 -8.85 -3.63
C GLU A 326 2.82 -8.29 -3.65
N ILE A 327 2.55 -7.29 -4.52
CA ILE A 327 1.25 -6.63 -4.62
C ILE A 327 0.39 -7.11 -5.80
N ASP A 328 0.77 -8.22 -6.45
CA ASP A 328 0.05 -8.86 -7.56
C ASP A 328 -0.15 -7.98 -8.82
N THR A 329 0.69 -6.96 -9.03
CA THR A 329 0.61 -6.07 -10.21
C THR A 329 1.53 -6.49 -11.36
N TYR A 330 2.52 -7.34 -11.10
CA TYR A 330 3.55 -7.71 -12.08
C TYR A 330 2.96 -8.39 -13.32
N GLU A 331 2.16 -9.45 -13.14
CA GLU A 331 1.61 -10.26 -14.25
C GLU A 331 0.73 -9.42 -15.19
N THR A 332 -0.09 -8.52 -14.63
CA THR A 332 -0.90 -7.59 -15.43
C THR A 332 -0.04 -6.57 -16.17
N SER A 333 1.03 -6.07 -15.53
CA SER A 333 1.91 -5.04 -16.10
C SER A 333 2.72 -5.52 -17.31
N ILE A 334 3.04 -6.82 -17.38
CA ILE A 334 3.85 -7.39 -18.48
C ILE A 334 3.02 -7.81 -19.70
N LEU A 335 1.69 -7.67 -19.66
CA LEU A 335 0.84 -7.98 -20.81
C LEU A 335 1.25 -7.12 -22.03
N PRO A 336 1.38 -7.72 -23.24
CA PRO A 336 2.01 -7.11 -24.42
C PRO A 336 1.08 -6.13 -25.14
N TYR A 337 0.52 -5.18 -24.39
CA TYR A 337 -0.31 -4.10 -24.90
C TYR A 337 0.46 -2.78 -24.76
N GLU A 338 0.80 -2.20 -25.90
CA GLU A 338 1.54 -0.95 -25.98
C GLU A 338 0.72 0.21 -25.41
N ASP A 339 1.41 1.10 -24.69
CA ASP A 339 0.82 2.25 -24.02
C ASP A 339 1.11 3.53 -24.82
N CYS A 340 0.42 4.64 -24.49
CA CYS A 340 0.59 5.94 -25.15
C CYS A 340 2.08 6.36 -25.25
N CYS A 341 2.87 6.04 -24.23
CA CYS A 341 4.28 6.37 -24.14
C CYS A 341 5.23 5.52 -25.01
N THR A 342 4.76 4.42 -25.62
CA THR A 342 5.63 3.46 -26.35
C THR A 342 5.42 3.47 -27.86
N ILE A 343 4.24 3.87 -28.35
CA ILE A 343 3.87 3.74 -29.78
C ILE A 343 4.63 4.73 -30.68
N PHE A 344 5.01 5.90 -30.16
CA PHE A 344 5.66 6.97 -30.92
C PHE A 344 6.98 7.43 -30.29
N VAL A 345 7.77 6.47 -29.80
CA VAL A 345 9.09 6.77 -29.23
C VAL A 345 10.07 7.10 -30.36
N PRO A 346 10.76 8.26 -30.31
CA PRO A 346 11.74 8.60 -31.33
C PRO A 346 12.94 7.64 -31.27
N LYS A 347 13.62 7.44 -32.41
CA LYS A 347 14.79 6.54 -32.47
C LYS A 347 15.94 6.98 -31.56
N HIS A 348 16.12 8.29 -31.42
CA HIS A 348 17.18 8.90 -30.62
C HIS A 348 16.59 9.98 -29.70
N PRO A 349 15.93 9.59 -28.59
CA PRO A 349 15.36 10.55 -27.66
C PRO A 349 16.45 11.41 -27.02
N LYS A 350 16.17 12.70 -26.85
CA LYS A 350 17.09 13.65 -26.22
C LYS A 350 17.27 13.34 -24.74
N THR A 351 18.46 12.87 -24.37
CA THR A 351 18.81 12.47 -22.99
C THR A 351 19.24 13.62 -22.09
N LYS A 352 19.67 14.74 -22.68
CA LYS A 352 20.09 15.97 -21.97
C LYS A 352 19.28 17.18 -22.46
N PRO A 353 17.96 17.20 -22.24
CA PRO A 353 17.13 18.34 -22.64
C PRO A 353 17.51 19.58 -21.83
N ARG A 354 17.51 20.75 -22.48
CA ARG A 354 17.72 22.04 -21.80
C ARG A 354 16.38 22.74 -21.67
N LEU A 355 16.02 23.13 -20.45
CA LEU A 355 14.70 23.67 -20.12
C LEU A 355 14.26 24.81 -21.05
N GLU A 356 15.10 25.83 -21.20
CA GLU A 356 14.79 26.99 -22.04
C GLU A 356 14.55 26.61 -23.52
N LEU A 357 15.28 25.61 -24.03
CA LEU A 357 15.09 25.15 -25.40
C LEU A 357 13.77 24.39 -25.55
N ILE A 358 13.42 23.55 -24.57
CA ILE A 358 12.15 22.81 -24.60
C ILE A 358 10.96 23.75 -24.48
N ARG A 359 11.01 24.76 -23.61
CA ARG A 359 9.97 25.81 -23.53
C ARG A 359 9.77 26.50 -24.87
N LYS A 360 10.86 26.88 -25.54
CA LYS A 360 10.81 27.47 -26.88
C LYS A 360 10.20 26.53 -27.91
N SER A 361 10.56 25.25 -27.88
CA SER A 361 9.97 24.24 -28.77
C SER A 361 8.47 24.02 -28.54
N GLU A 362 7.95 24.33 -27.35
CA GLU A 362 6.52 24.23 -27.04
C GLU A 362 5.71 25.46 -27.49
N GLU A 363 6.35 26.60 -27.80
CA GLU A 363 5.65 27.84 -28.22
C GLU A 363 4.82 27.66 -29.51
N VAL A 364 5.13 26.64 -30.31
CA VAL A 364 4.37 26.29 -31.52
C VAL A 364 3.05 25.56 -31.21
N LEU A 365 2.84 25.16 -29.96
CA LEU A 365 1.67 24.38 -29.52
C LEU A 365 0.71 25.28 -28.75
N ASN A 366 -0.60 25.15 -29.02
CA ASN A 366 -1.62 25.80 -28.19
C ASN A 366 -1.88 24.98 -26.92
N ILE A 367 -0.98 25.11 -25.94
CA ILE A 367 -0.96 24.28 -24.73
C ILE A 367 -2.30 24.34 -23.98
N ASP A 368 -2.82 25.54 -23.73
CA ASP A 368 -4.03 25.72 -22.91
C ASP A 368 -5.26 25.13 -23.57
N GLU A 369 -5.44 25.34 -24.89
CA GLU A 369 -6.55 24.76 -25.65
C GLU A 369 -6.50 23.22 -25.63
N LEU A 370 -5.32 22.66 -25.91
CA LEU A 370 -5.12 21.22 -25.96
C LEU A 370 -5.34 20.55 -24.59
N VAL A 371 -4.86 21.18 -23.51
CA VAL A 371 -5.05 20.67 -22.14
C VAL A 371 -6.53 20.76 -21.74
N ASN A 372 -7.18 21.91 -21.96
CA ASN A 372 -8.58 22.10 -21.58
C ASN A 372 -9.51 21.11 -22.30
N LYS A 373 -9.30 20.90 -23.60
CA LYS A 373 -10.07 19.92 -24.36
C LYS A 373 -9.91 18.50 -23.81
N ALA A 374 -8.68 18.08 -23.52
CA ALA A 374 -8.43 16.77 -22.91
C ALA A 374 -9.10 16.59 -21.54
N LEU A 375 -9.20 17.68 -20.74
CA LEU A 375 -9.88 17.68 -19.44
C LEU A 375 -11.41 17.58 -19.57
N GLU A 376 -12.00 18.21 -20.58
CA GLU A 376 -13.45 18.17 -20.85
C GLU A 376 -13.90 16.76 -21.26
N GLU A 377 -13.08 16.05 -22.02
CA GLU A 377 -13.36 14.70 -22.53
C GLU A 377 -12.91 13.58 -21.58
N THR A 378 -12.43 13.91 -20.37
CA THR A 378 -11.92 12.91 -19.41
C THR A 378 -13.04 12.01 -18.86
N GLU A 379 -12.88 10.69 -18.98
CA GLU A 379 -13.75 9.69 -18.36
C GLU A 379 -13.27 9.36 -16.94
N VAL A 380 -14.19 9.10 -15.98
CA VAL A 380 -13.83 8.70 -14.62
C VAL A 380 -14.44 7.34 -14.28
N VAL A 381 -13.58 6.39 -13.90
CA VAL A 381 -13.96 5.05 -13.42
C VAL A 381 -13.58 4.91 -11.95
N VAL A 382 -14.44 4.29 -11.14
CA VAL A 382 -14.22 4.14 -9.69
C VAL A 382 -14.13 2.67 -9.31
N PHE A 383 -13.07 2.31 -8.59
CA PHE A 383 -12.86 0.99 -8.01
C PHE A 383 -12.94 1.10 -6.47
N ASN A 384 -13.62 0.16 -5.82
CA ASN A 384 -13.79 0.11 -4.35
C ASN A 384 -13.19 -1.17 -3.75
#